data_AF-A0A961JMU7-F1
#
_entry.id   AF-A0A961JMU7-F1
#
_cell.length_a   1.000
_cell.length_b   1.000
_cell.length_c   1.000
_cell.angle_alpha   90.00
_cell.angle_beta   90.00
_cell.angle_gamma   90.00
#
_symmetry.space_group_name_H-M   'P 1'
#
loop_
_entity.id
_entity.type
_entity.pdbx_description
1 polymer ?
#
loop_
_entity_poly.entity_id
_entity_poly.type
_entity_poly.pdbx_seq_one_letter_code
_entity_poly.pdbx_strand_id
1 'polypeptide(L)' 'PALVGRFEQQGKHPRTVVVVTIGEVYAQCARALMRAALWSGEDLSGGLPTVGDMLADAKAGFDGETYDAGWAARAKRSLW' A
#
# COMPACT_ATOMS: atom_id res chain seq x y z
N PRO A 1 4.81 -4.22 -29.75
CA PRO A 1 5.84 -3.15 -29.94
C PRO A 1 5.50 -1.84 -29.22
N ALA A 2 4.29 -1.28 -29.42
CA ALA A 2 3.91 0.04 -28.88
C ALA A 2 3.98 0.16 -27.35
N LEU A 3 3.64 -0.91 -26.60
CA LEU A 3 3.64 -0.86 -25.14
C LEU A 3 5.05 -0.72 -24.56
N VAL A 4 5.99 -1.52 -25.06
CA VAL A 4 7.43 -1.43 -24.71
C VAL A 4 8.00 -0.05 -25.04
N GLY A 5 7.57 0.56 -26.14
CA GLY A 5 7.99 1.90 -26.57
C GLY A 5 7.69 3.02 -25.58
N ARG A 6 6.74 2.81 -24.65
CA ARG A 6 6.38 3.80 -23.61
C ARG A 6 7.33 3.80 -22.42
N PHE A 7 8.20 2.79 -22.31
CA PHE A 7 9.09 2.59 -21.17
C PHE A 7 10.56 2.68 -21.58
N GLU A 8 10.87 3.52 -22.56
CA GLU A 8 12.24 3.81 -22.95
C GLU A 8 12.98 4.52 -21.81
N GLN A 9 14.20 4.06 -21.52
CA GLN A 9 15.08 4.69 -20.56
C GLN A 9 16.50 4.74 -21.13
N GLN A 10 17.03 5.95 -21.33
CA GLN A 10 18.37 6.19 -21.86
C GLN A 10 18.62 5.49 -23.22
N GLY A 11 17.65 5.59 -24.14
CA GLY A 11 17.69 5.01 -25.49
C GLY A 11 17.47 3.51 -25.52
N LYS A 12 17.17 2.87 -24.38
CA LYS A 12 16.98 1.42 -24.28
C LYS A 12 15.53 1.10 -23.97
N HIS A 13 15.04 0.05 -24.62
CA HIS A 13 13.69 -0.45 -24.42
C HIS A 13 13.73 -1.76 -23.62
N PRO A 14 12.78 -1.98 -22.70
CA PRO A 14 12.66 -3.27 -22.02
C PRO A 14 12.30 -4.36 -23.02
N ARG A 15 12.78 -5.59 -22.80
CA ARG A 15 12.45 -6.73 -23.67
C ARG A 15 10.98 -7.14 -23.55
N THR A 16 10.39 -6.96 -22.37
CA THR A 16 9.03 -7.36 -22.03
C THR A 16 8.40 -6.35 -21.07
N VAL A 17 7.08 -6.21 -21.14
CA VAL A 17 6.27 -5.46 -20.17
C VAL A 17 5.26 -6.44 -19.59
N VAL A 18 5.12 -6.45 -18.27
CA VAL A 18 4.09 -7.21 -17.57
C VAL A 18 3.03 -6.22 -17.10
N VAL A 19 1.78 -6.47 -17.47
CA VAL A 19 0.63 -5.72 -16.96
C VAL A 19 0.05 -6.53 -15.81
N VAL A 20 0.03 -5.95 -14.61
CA VAL A 20 -0.54 -6.57 -13.42
C VAL A 20 -1.89 -5.92 -13.13
N THR A 21 -2.96 -6.71 -13.17
CA THR A 21 -4.28 -6.29 -12.71
C THR A 21 -4.46 -6.77 -11.28
N ILE A 22 -4.75 -5.85 -10.37
CA ILE A 22 -4.97 -6.18 -8.96
C ILE A 22 -6.39 -6.73 -8.82
N GLY A 23 -6.51 -7.96 -8.30
CA GLY A 23 -7.80 -8.58 -8.02
C GLY A 23 -8.34 -8.20 -6.64
N GLU A 24 -7.49 -8.28 -5.61
CA GLU A 24 -7.86 -8.05 -4.22
C GLU A 24 -6.67 -7.45 -3.45
N VAL A 25 -6.97 -6.69 -2.40
CA VAL A 25 -5.96 -6.09 -1.51
C VAL A 25 -6.26 -6.52 -0.08
N TYR A 26 -5.24 -7.00 0.61
CA TYR A 26 -5.34 -7.47 1.99
C TYR A 26 -4.47 -6.62 2.92
N ALA A 27 -5.01 -6.30 4.10
CA ALA A 27 -4.22 -5.66 5.15
C ALA A 27 -3.17 -6.64 5.68
N GLN A 28 -1.90 -6.35 5.43
CA GLN A 28 -0.74 -7.09 5.94
C GLN A 28 -0.04 -6.30 7.04
N CYS A 29 0.62 -7.01 7.97
CA CYS A 29 1.28 -6.40 9.12
C CYS A 29 2.27 -5.31 8.65
N ALA A 30 2.07 -4.08 9.14
CA ALA A 30 2.88 -2.92 8.80
C ALA A 30 4.40 -3.12 9.06
N ARG A 31 4.78 -4.10 9.90
CA ARG A 31 6.18 -4.49 10.12
C ARG A 31 6.89 -4.85 8.81
N ALA A 32 6.24 -5.51 7.87
CA ALA A 32 6.87 -5.90 6.60
C ALA A 32 7.10 -4.69 5.68
N LEU A 33 6.09 -3.82 5.54
CA LEU A 33 6.15 -2.63 4.70
C LEU A 33 7.13 -1.58 5.25
N MET A 34 7.13 -1.35 6.57
CA MET A 34 8.07 -0.44 7.22
C MET A 34 9.53 -0.92 7.14
N ARG A 35 9.77 -2.24 7.23
CA ARG A 35 11.11 -2.84 7.08
C ARG A 35 11.59 -2.87 5.63
N ALA A 36 10.67 -2.99 4.67
CA ALA A 36 11.00 -2.98 3.26
C ALA A 36 11.29 -1.58 2.69
N ALA A 37 11.06 -0.51 3.48
CA ALA A 37 11.20 0.88 3.06
C ALA A 37 10.50 1.18 1.72
N LEU A 38 9.37 0.51 1.49
CA LEU A 38 8.56 0.72 0.29
C LEU A 38 8.01 2.16 0.33
N TRP A 39 8.24 2.93 -0.73
CA TRP A 39 7.78 4.31 -0.91
C TRP A 39 8.32 5.32 0.14
N SER A 40 9.63 5.50 0.29
CA SER A 40 10.43 6.49 -0.45
C SER A 40 9.99 7.98 -0.42
N GLY A 41 8.87 8.33 0.22
CA GLY A 41 8.43 9.73 0.41
C GLY A 41 7.27 10.19 -0.47
N GLU A 42 6.58 9.28 -1.15
CA GLU A 42 5.37 9.59 -1.89
C GLU A 42 4.15 9.03 -1.15
N ASP A 43 3.15 9.89 -0.92
CA ASP A 43 1.85 9.47 -0.41
C ASP A 43 0.97 9.02 -1.58
N LEU A 44 0.76 7.70 -1.67
CA LEU A 44 -0.10 7.07 -2.66
C LEU A 44 -1.44 6.59 -2.07
N SER A 45 -1.79 7.03 -0.86
CA SER A 45 -3.00 6.59 -0.16
C SER A 45 -4.29 7.19 -0.71
N GLY A 46 -4.20 8.16 -1.64
CA GLY A 46 -5.35 8.85 -2.23
C GLY A 46 -6.39 7.89 -2.81
N GLY A 47 -7.61 7.92 -2.25
CA GLY A 47 -8.75 7.11 -2.70
C GLY A 47 -8.77 5.67 -2.18
N LEU A 48 -7.82 5.29 -1.32
CA LEU A 48 -7.83 4.00 -0.62
C LEU A 48 -8.52 4.15 0.74
N PRO A 49 -9.25 3.11 1.20
CA PRO A 49 -9.79 3.09 2.56
C PRO A 49 -8.63 3.03 3.58
N THR A 50 -8.85 3.60 4.75
CA THR A 50 -7.90 3.46 5.86
C THR A 50 -7.89 2.03 6.39
N VAL A 51 -6.94 1.71 7.27
CA VAL A 51 -6.94 0.40 7.94
C VAL A 51 -8.15 0.27 8.86
N GLY A 52 -8.53 1.34 9.55
CA GLY A 52 -9.77 1.39 10.33
C GLY A 52 -11.01 1.11 9.48
N ASP A 53 -11.12 1.71 8.28
CA ASP A 53 -12.22 1.47 7.35
C ASP A 53 -12.29 -0.01 6.93
N MET A 54 -11.15 -0.60 6.54
CA MET A 54 -11.08 -2.02 6.17
C MET A 54 -11.50 -2.94 7.33
N LEU A 55 -11.11 -2.61 8.57
CA LEU A 55 -11.44 -3.41 9.75
C LEU A 55 -12.91 -3.25 10.17
N ALA A 56 -13.48 -2.06 10.00
CA ALA A 56 -14.90 -1.80 10.24
C ALA A 56 -15.80 -2.56 9.25
N ASP A 57 -15.40 -2.63 7.97
CA ASP A 57 -16.09 -3.42 6.95
C ASP A 57 -15.98 -4.94 7.24
N ALA A 58 -14.78 -5.41 7.60
CA ALA A 58 -14.54 -6.82 7.91
C ALA A 58 -15.21 -7.29 9.21
N LYS A 59 -15.49 -6.39 10.17
CA LYS A 59 -16.07 -6.74 11.47
C LYS A 59 -17.08 -5.68 11.93
N ALA A 60 -18.36 -6.06 11.88
CA ALA A 60 -19.46 -5.24 12.39
C ALA A 60 -19.21 -4.81 13.85
N GLY A 61 -19.37 -3.51 14.11
CA GLY A 61 -19.15 -2.90 15.43
C GLY A 61 -17.68 -2.67 15.79
N PHE A 62 -16.74 -2.85 14.86
CA PHE A 62 -15.36 -2.44 15.06
C PHE A 62 -15.22 -0.92 14.91
N ASP A 63 -14.56 -0.28 15.88
CA ASP A 63 -14.32 1.15 15.89
C ASP A 63 -13.04 1.48 15.10
N GLY A 64 -13.21 1.67 13.78
CA GLY A 64 -12.12 2.02 12.86
C GLY A 64 -11.53 3.41 13.12
N GLU A 65 -12.36 4.38 13.52
CA GLU A 65 -11.93 5.76 13.76
C GLU A 65 -10.96 5.86 14.94
N THR A 66 -11.31 5.26 16.08
CA THR A 66 -10.41 5.18 17.24
C THR A 66 -9.15 4.38 16.91
N TYR A 67 -9.28 3.33 16.10
CA TYR A 67 -8.14 2.52 15.67
C TYR A 67 -7.11 3.36 14.91
N ASP A 68 -7.53 4.11 13.88
CA ASP A 68 -6.63 4.92 13.07
C ASP A 68 -6.05 6.10 13.86
N ALA A 69 -6.88 6.78 14.67
CA ALA A 69 -6.43 7.89 15.52
C ALA A 69 -5.33 7.46 16.51
N GLY A 70 -5.44 6.26 17.07
CA GLY A 70 -4.47 5.69 17.99
C GLY A 70 -3.27 5.00 17.31
N TRP A 71 -3.35 4.74 16.01
CA TRP A 71 -2.44 3.83 15.31
C TRP A 71 -0.99 4.31 15.38
N ALA A 72 -0.70 5.56 15.01
CA ALA A 72 0.68 6.07 14.96
C ALA A 72 1.41 5.98 16.32
N ALA A 73 0.72 6.35 17.41
CA ALA A 73 1.27 6.27 18.77
C ALA A 73 1.45 4.81 19.23
N ARG A 74 0.50 3.92 18.90
CA ARG A 74 0.59 2.48 19.22
C ARG A 74 1.71 1.80 18.43
N ALA A 75 1.81 2.10 17.15
CA ALA A 75 2.84 1.62 16.24
C ALA A 75 4.24 1.92 16.79
N LYS A 76 4.50 3.18 17.17
CA LYS A 76 5.78 3.61 17.75
C LYS A 76 6.19 2.80 18.99
N ARG A 77 5.22 2.38 19.82
CA ARG A 77 5.46 1.66 21.08
C ARG A 77 5.53 0.13 20.95
N SER A 78 5.00 -0.46 19.87
CA SER A 78 4.77 -1.92 19.78
C SER A 78 5.40 -2.57 18.55
N LEU A 79 5.97 -1.79 17.63
CA LEU A 79 6.59 -2.32 16.40
C LEU A 79 8.00 -2.88 16.60
N TRP A 80 8.55 -2.83 17.81
CA TRP A 80 9.77 -3.51 18.23
C TRP A 80 9.47 -4.36 19.46
#